data_AF-A0A9J6GD97-F1
#
_entry.id   AF-A0A9J6GD97-F1
#
_cell.length_a   1.000
_cell.length_b   1.000
_cell.length_c   1.000
_cell.angle_alpha   90.00
_cell.angle_beta   90.00
_cell.angle_gamma   90.00
#
_symmetry.space_group_name_H-M   'P 1'
#
loop_
_entity.id
_entity.type
_entity.pdbx_description
1 polymer ?
#
loop_
_entity_poly.entity_id
_entity_poly.type
_entity_poly.pdbx_seq_one_letter_code
_entity_poly.pdbx_strand_id
1 'polypeptide(L)'
;MVVMNAFTGHMKATMMVRPEPERIDSMKQLAQRQGIKTFVWQGSAYESLLKNSRDVPEYQGVWEMVARSNGTMGTESLYSEANLVDVQQGKAVIVSDMNTMRYRVSHACRLLPHGTFYFAREQFFPHKFAMALNKKVEPTFVSLMNQR
;
A
#
# COMPACT_ATOMS: atom_id res chain seq x y z
N MET A 1 -17.44 39.06 -28.56
CA MET A 1 -17.01 37.69 -28.94
C MET A 1 -15.81 37.17 -28.14
N VAL A 2 -15.47 37.78 -26.99
CA VAL A 2 -14.35 37.32 -26.13
C VAL A 2 -14.84 36.37 -25.02
N VAL A 3 -16.04 36.62 -24.51
CA VAL A 3 -16.67 35.81 -23.44
C VAL A 3 -16.99 34.39 -23.91
N MET A 4 -17.51 34.22 -25.14
CA MET A 4 -17.77 32.89 -25.70
C MET A 4 -16.46 32.09 -25.84
N ASN A 5 -15.38 32.70 -26.31
CA ASN A 5 -14.08 32.03 -26.42
C ASN A 5 -13.51 31.64 -25.06
N ALA A 6 -13.68 32.49 -24.04
CA ALA A 6 -13.30 32.15 -22.67
C ALA A 6 -14.12 30.99 -22.10
N PHE A 7 -15.43 30.95 -22.37
CA PHE A 7 -16.31 29.89 -21.90
C PHE A 7 -16.01 28.55 -22.59
N THR A 8 -15.83 28.57 -23.92
CA THR A 8 -15.42 27.37 -24.68
C THR A 8 -14.01 26.90 -24.29
N GLY A 9 -13.09 27.84 -24.03
CA GLY A 9 -11.76 27.54 -23.51
C GLY A 9 -11.81 26.88 -22.14
N HIS A 10 -12.62 27.42 -21.23
CA HIS A 10 -12.84 26.86 -19.89
C HIS A 10 -13.47 25.47 -19.95
N MET A 11 -14.54 25.28 -20.73
CA MET A 11 -15.16 23.96 -20.90
C MET A 11 -14.19 22.92 -21.46
N LYS A 12 -13.40 23.27 -22.49
CA LYS A 12 -12.39 22.37 -23.05
C LYS A 12 -11.33 22.01 -22.01
N ALA A 13 -10.86 22.96 -21.22
CA ALA A 13 -9.91 22.68 -20.15
C ALA A 13 -10.50 21.75 -19.09
N THR A 14 -11.71 22.02 -18.61
CA THR A 14 -12.38 21.21 -17.57
C THR A 14 -12.70 19.80 -18.07
N MET A 15 -13.01 19.61 -19.36
CA MET A 15 -13.20 18.27 -19.96
C MET A 15 -11.89 17.49 -20.15
N MET A 16 -10.74 18.18 -20.20
CA MET A 16 -9.41 17.56 -20.28
C MET A 16 -8.87 17.16 -18.90
N VAL A 17 -9.40 17.75 -17.82
CA VAL A 17 -9.08 17.34 -16.45
C VAL A 17 -9.77 16.01 -16.17
N ARG A 18 -8.98 14.93 -16.18
CA ARG A 18 -9.45 13.65 -15.65
C ARG A 18 -9.68 13.82 -14.14
N PRO A 19 -10.87 13.47 -13.61
CA PRO A 19 -11.11 13.52 -12.18
C PRO A 19 -10.05 12.65 -11.48
N GLU A 20 -9.46 13.20 -10.43
CA GLU A 20 -8.46 12.49 -9.64
C GLU A 20 -9.13 11.24 -9.04
N PRO A 21 -8.56 10.04 -9.25
CA PRO A 21 -9.16 8.82 -8.72
C PRO A 21 -9.21 8.89 -7.19
N GLU A 22 -10.27 8.35 -6.63
CA GLU A 22 -10.50 8.40 -5.19
C GLU A 22 -9.38 7.68 -4.44
N ARG A 23 -8.68 8.40 -3.58
CA ARG A 23 -7.54 7.88 -2.84
C ARG A 23 -8.00 7.18 -1.56
N ILE A 24 -7.22 6.20 -1.14
CA ILE A 24 -7.38 5.51 0.14
C ILE A 24 -6.16 5.88 0.98
N ASP A 25 -6.36 6.73 1.98
CA ASP A 25 -5.29 7.28 2.80
C ASP A 25 -5.11 6.59 4.15
N SER A 26 -6.11 5.84 4.60
CA SER A 26 -6.11 5.20 5.92
C SER A 26 -6.79 3.83 5.92
N MET A 27 -6.51 3.05 6.97
CA MET A 27 -7.15 1.75 7.20
C MET A 27 -8.66 1.90 7.40
N LYS A 28 -9.09 2.99 8.04
CA LYS A 28 -10.51 3.32 8.20
C LYS A 28 -11.21 3.53 6.86
N GLN A 29 -10.58 4.28 5.94
CA GLN A 29 -11.14 4.47 4.59
C GLN A 29 -11.15 3.18 3.80
N LEU A 30 -10.08 2.37 3.90
CA LEU A 30 -10.00 1.07 3.23
C LEU A 30 -11.11 0.13 3.69
N ALA A 31 -11.36 0.03 5.00
CA ALA A 31 -12.38 -0.83 5.58
C ALA A 31 -13.81 -0.48 5.15
N GLN A 32 -14.04 0.76 4.68
CA GLN A 32 -15.34 1.22 4.18
C GLN A 32 -15.57 0.87 2.71
N ARG A 33 -14.54 0.39 1.99
CA ARG A 33 -14.64 0.05 0.56
C ARG A 33 -15.29 -1.31 0.37
N GLN A 34 -16.14 -1.39 -0.65
CA GLN A 34 -16.75 -2.65 -1.08
C GLN A 34 -16.08 -3.14 -2.37
N GLY A 35 -15.87 -4.46 -2.47
CA GLY A 35 -15.42 -5.11 -3.71
C GLY A 35 -13.94 -4.90 -4.09
N ILE A 36 -13.14 -4.19 -3.29
CA ILE A 36 -11.70 -4.05 -3.50
C ILE A 36 -10.97 -5.27 -2.94
N LYS A 37 -10.10 -5.88 -3.74
CA LYS A 37 -9.19 -6.94 -3.26
C LYS A 37 -8.14 -6.32 -2.35
N THR A 38 -7.88 -6.93 -1.20
CA THR A 38 -6.87 -6.41 -0.28
C THR A 38 -5.81 -7.45 -0.07
N PHE A 39 -4.57 -7.12 -0.41
CA PHE A 39 -3.44 -8.01 -0.32
C PHE A 39 -2.52 -7.61 0.83
N VAL A 40 -1.98 -8.60 1.55
CA VAL A 40 -1.02 -8.39 2.63
C VAL A 40 0.14 -9.36 2.49
N TRP A 41 1.32 -8.93 2.94
CA TRP A 41 2.50 -9.78 2.91
C TRP A 41 2.40 -10.92 3.92
N GLN A 42 2.44 -12.15 3.42
CA GLN A 42 2.40 -13.38 4.20
C GLN A 42 3.54 -13.49 5.21
N GLY A 43 3.21 -13.93 6.42
CA GLY A 43 4.13 -14.12 7.54
C GLY A 43 4.64 -12.81 8.14
N SER A 44 4.14 -11.66 7.67
CA SER A 44 4.61 -10.36 8.13
C SER A 44 3.97 -9.91 9.44
N ALA A 45 4.58 -8.91 10.07
CA ALA A 45 3.97 -8.21 11.19
C ALA A 45 2.64 -7.55 10.82
N TYR A 46 2.44 -7.16 9.54
CA TYR A 46 1.20 -6.57 9.05
C TYR A 46 0.06 -7.59 9.02
N GLU A 47 0.32 -8.79 8.50
CA GLU A 47 -0.65 -9.88 8.54
C GLU A 47 -1.03 -10.20 9.99
N SER A 48 -0.02 -10.33 10.86
CA SER A 48 -0.22 -10.63 12.29
C SER A 48 -1.01 -9.55 13.00
N LEU A 49 -0.76 -8.28 12.70
CA LEU A 49 -1.50 -7.14 13.27
C LEU A 49 -2.96 -7.20 12.88
N LEU A 50 -3.26 -7.26 11.57
CA LEU A 50 -4.64 -7.26 11.07
C LEU A 50 -5.44 -8.46 11.58
N LYS A 51 -4.80 -9.63 11.64
CA LYS A 51 -5.44 -10.87 12.09
C LYS A 51 -5.74 -10.88 13.59
N ASN A 52 -4.90 -10.27 14.43
CA ASN A 52 -4.97 -10.40 15.88
C ASN A 52 -5.55 -9.17 16.60
N SER A 53 -5.56 -8.00 15.98
CA SER A 53 -6.12 -6.78 16.58
C SER A 53 -7.65 -6.81 16.60
N ARG A 54 -8.23 -7.35 17.68
CA ARG A 54 -9.69 -7.44 17.83
C ARG A 54 -10.37 -6.18 18.33
N ASP A 55 -9.61 -5.27 18.96
CA ASP A 55 -10.16 -4.07 19.58
C ASP A 55 -10.18 -2.87 18.61
N VAL A 56 -9.75 -3.07 17.35
CA VAL A 56 -9.63 -2.02 16.34
C VAL A 56 -10.52 -2.39 15.13
N PRO A 57 -11.74 -1.85 15.04
CA PRO A 57 -12.73 -2.25 14.04
C PRO A 57 -12.23 -2.12 12.59
N GLU A 58 -11.47 -1.09 12.28
CA GLU A 58 -10.90 -0.88 10.94
C GLU A 58 -9.90 -1.99 10.55
N TYR A 59 -9.14 -2.53 11.50
CA TYR A 59 -8.20 -3.61 11.21
C TYR A 59 -8.93 -4.93 10.98
N GLN A 60 -9.98 -5.19 11.75
CA GLN A 60 -10.87 -6.34 11.52
C GLN A 60 -11.54 -6.26 10.15
N GLY A 61 -12.12 -5.11 9.80
CA GLY A 61 -12.76 -4.91 8.49
C GLY A 61 -11.79 -5.14 7.34
N VAL A 62 -10.55 -4.63 7.45
CA VAL A 62 -9.53 -4.89 6.44
C VAL A 62 -9.08 -6.36 6.42
N TRP A 63 -8.96 -7.02 7.57
CA TRP A 63 -8.64 -8.45 7.63
C TRP A 63 -9.72 -9.31 6.94
N GLU A 64 -11.00 -8.97 7.11
CA GLU A 64 -12.09 -9.64 6.39
C GLU A 64 -11.99 -9.46 4.87
N MET A 65 -11.56 -8.28 4.40
CA MET A 65 -11.28 -8.05 2.97
C MET A 65 -10.12 -8.90 2.48
N VAL A 66 -9.05 -9.02 3.26
CA VAL A 66 -7.91 -9.90 2.96
C VAL A 66 -8.38 -11.36 2.87
N ALA A 67 -9.11 -11.84 3.88
CA ALA A 67 -9.60 -13.22 3.93
C ALA A 67 -10.51 -13.53 2.73
N ARG A 68 -11.46 -12.65 2.40
CA ARG A 68 -12.38 -12.81 1.26
C ARG A 68 -11.68 -12.85 -0.09
N SER A 69 -10.53 -12.19 -0.22
CA SER A 69 -9.75 -12.16 -1.46
C SER A 69 -8.62 -13.18 -1.52
N ASN A 70 -8.49 -14.06 -0.50
CA ASN A 70 -7.29 -14.90 -0.31
C ASN A 70 -5.99 -14.07 -0.43
N GLY A 71 -6.00 -12.87 0.14
CA GLY A 71 -5.02 -11.82 -0.14
C GLY A 71 -3.69 -11.95 0.60
N THR A 72 -3.50 -13.00 1.38
CA THR A 72 -2.21 -13.29 2.02
C THR A 72 -1.26 -13.90 0.99
N MET A 73 -0.21 -13.17 0.62
CA MET A 73 0.70 -13.58 -0.46
C MET A 73 2.17 -13.39 -0.10
N GLY A 74 3.03 -14.29 -0.60
CA GLY A 74 4.48 -14.10 -0.59
C GLY A 74 4.90 -12.92 -1.48
N THR A 75 6.12 -12.41 -1.29
CA THR A 75 6.57 -11.15 -1.88
C THR A 75 6.46 -11.10 -3.42
N GLU A 76 6.91 -12.15 -4.12
CA GLU A 76 6.88 -12.16 -5.59
C GLU A 76 5.44 -12.19 -6.14
N SER A 77 4.55 -12.96 -5.52
CA SER A 77 3.14 -13.00 -5.90
C SER A 77 2.44 -11.68 -5.58
N LEU A 78 2.72 -11.10 -4.41
CA LEU A 78 2.13 -9.85 -3.93
C LEU A 78 2.37 -8.69 -4.92
N TYR A 79 3.60 -8.55 -5.40
CA TYR A 79 4.00 -7.52 -6.37
C TYR A 79 4.10 -8.04 -7.82
N SER A 80 3.37 -9.12 -8.14
CA SER A 80 3.27 -9.60 -9.51
C SER A 80 2.66 -8.54 -10.43
N GLU A 81 2.98 -8.60 -11.72
CA GLU A 81 2.47 -7.66 -12.72
C GLU A 81 0.93 -7.61 -12.71
N ALA A 82 0.27 -8.77 -12.63
CA ALA A 82 -1.19 -8.85 -12.56
C ALA A 82 -1.78 -8.09 -11.36
N ASN A 83 -1.18 -8.24 -10.18
CA ASN A 83 -1.63 -7.52 -8.99
C ASN A 83 -1.36 -6.01 -9.08
N LEU A 84 -0.23 -5.62 -9.65
CA LEU A 84 0.09 -4.21 -9.86
C LEU A 84 -0.84 -3.54 -10.89
N VAL A 85 -1.25 -4.28 -11.93
CA VAL A 85 -2.30 -3.83 -12.87
C VAL A 85 -3.63 -3.68 -12.15
N ASP A 86 -4.02 -4.63 -11.29
CA ASP A 86 -5.24 -4.51 -10.48
C ASP A 86 -5.19 -3.28 -9.55
N VAL A 87 -4.04 -2.98 -8.95
CA VAL A 87 -3.83 -1.76 -8.13
C VAL A 87 -3.97 -0.50 -8.98
N GLN A 88 -3.36 -0.46 -10.17
CA GLN A 88 -3.46 0.67 -11.09
C GLN A 88 -4.91 0.92 -11.54
N GLN A 89 -5.70 -0.15 -11.69
CA GLN A 89 -7.12 -0.08 -12.05
C GLN A 89 -8.04 0.23 -10.86
N GLY A 90 -7.50 0.42 -9.65
CA GLY A 90 -8.29 0.67 -8.44
C GLY A 90 -9.09 -0.55 -7.96
N LYS A 91 -8.75 -1.76 -8.43
CA LYS A 91 -9.42 -3.02 -8.08
C LYS A 91 -8.77 -3.72 -6.89
N ALA A 92 -7.53 -3.35 -6.56
CA ALA A 92 -6.78 -3.93 -5.47
C ALA A 92 -6.01 -2.88 -4.66
N VAL A 93 -5.72 -3.22 -3.41
CA VAL A 93 -4.83 -2.47 -2.50
C VAL A 93 -3.80 -3.43 -1.90
N ILE A 94 -2.54 -3.01 -1.84
CA ILE A 94 -1.46 -3.74 -1.16
C ILE A 94 -1.20 -3.06 0.18
N VAL A 95 -1.29 -3.83 1.26
CA VAL A 95 -0.97 -3.41 2.62
C VAL A 95 0.42 -3.94 2.99
N SER A 96 1.40 -3.05 3.08
CA SER A 96 2.79 -3.39 3.38
C SER A 96 3.56 -2.14 3.86
N ASP A 97 4.87 -2.28 4.05
CA ASP A 97 5.74 -1.18 4.42
C ASP A 97 6.13 -0.32 3.21
N MET A 98 6.32 0.97 3.45
CA MET A 98 6.53 1.93 2.36
C MET A 98 7.86 1.73 1.63
N ASN A 99 8.90 1.21 2.29
CA ASN A 99 10.21 1.02 1.67
C ASN A 99 10.19 -0.17 0.70
N THR A 100 9.68 -1.32 1.14
CA THR A 100 9.53 -2.51 0.30
C THR A 100 8.60 -2.23 -0.86
N MET A 101 7.45 -1.57 -0.62
CA MET A 101 6.53 -1.21 -1.69
C MET A 101 7.20 -0.34 -2.75
N ARG A 102 7.87 0.75 -2.35
CA ARG A 102 8.57 1.64 -3.30
C ARG A 102 9.65 0.90 -4.09
N TYR A 103 10.46 0.08 -3.42
CA TYR A 103 11.49 -0.72 -4.08
C TYR A 103 10.87 -1.65 -5.13
N ARG A 104 9.90 -2.47 -4.73
CA ARG A 104 9.27 -3.47 -5.61
C ARG A 104 8.51 -2.82 -6.77
N VAL A 105 7.72 -1.78 -6.51
CA VAL A 105 7.01 -1.04 -7.55
C VAL A 105 8.00 -0.38 -8.51
N SER A 106 9.08 0.23 -8.03
CA SER A 106 10.08 0.87 -8.91
C SER A 106 10.74 -0.10 -9.88
N HIS A 107 10.96 -1.36 -9.47
CA HIS A 107 11.48 -2.41 -10.33
C HIS A 107 10.44 -2.87 -11.37
N ALA A 108 9.15 -2.87 -11.02
CA ALA A 108 8.07 -3.20 -11.93
C ALA A 108 7.66 -2.05 -12.87
N CYS A 109 8.05 -0.80 -12.59
CA CYS A 109 7.69 0.37 -13.41
C CYS A 109 8.09 0.23 -14.89
N ARG A 110 9.17 -0.52 -15.20
CA ARG A 110 9.57 -0.79 -16.59
C ARG A 110 8.51 -1.58 -17.36
N LEU A 111 7.74 -2.42 -16.68
CA LEU A 111 6.67 -3.24 -17.25
C LEU A 111 5.34 -2.45 -17.34
N LEU A 112 5.22 -1.35 -16.60
CA LEU A 112 4.00 -0.54 -16.49
C LEU A 112 4.28 0.94 -16.87
N PRO A 113 4.59 1.23 -18.15
CA PRO A 113 5.14 2.52 -18.58
C PRO A 113 4.20 3.73 -18.39
N HIS A 114 2.91 3.49 -18.16
CA HIS A 114 1.91 4.53 -17.90
C HIS A 114 1.20 4.34 -16.55
N GLY A 115 1.75 3.47 -15.69
CA GLY A 115 1.21 3.20 -14.36
C GLY A 115 1.58 4.27 -13.35
N THR A 116 0.57 4.89 -12.74
CA THR A 116 0.76 5.77 -11.57
C THR A 116 0.29 5.03 -10.32
N PHE A 117 1.18 4.95 -9.33
CA PHE A 117 0.88 4.34 -8.03
C PHE A 117 0.74 5.41 -6.96
N TYR A 118 -0.29 5.26 -6.12
CA TYR A 118 -0.47 6.09 -4.94
C TYR A 118 -0.03 5.32 -3.69
N PHE A 119 0.78 5.95 -2.85
CA PHE A 119 1.15 5.43 -1.54
C PHE A 119 0.42 6.25 -0.49
N ALA A 120 -0.38 5.58 0.34
CA ALA A 120 -1.18 6.20 1.40
C ALA A 120 -0.29 7.01 2.37
N ARG A 121 -0.83 8.13 2.87
CA ARG A 121 -0.10 9.04 3.77
C ARG A 121 -0.06 8.54 5.21
N GLU A 122 -1.14 7.91 5.67
CA GLU A 122 -1.24 7.45 7.06
C GLU A 122 -0.43 6.16 7.25
N GLN A 123 0.46 6.17 8.25
CA GLN A 123 1.13 4.96 8.72
C GLN A 123 0.32 4.37 9.86
N PHE A 124 -0.13 3.13 9.71
CA PHE A 124 -0.93 2.42 10.72
C PHE A 124 -0.08 1.53 11.64
N PHE A 125 1.18 1.27 11.27
CA PHE A 125 2.09 0.44 12.05
C PHE A 125 3.53 0.99 11.99
N PRO A 126 4.03 1.61 13.08
CA PRO A 126 5.39 2.10 13.13
C PRO A 126 6.36 0.91 13.30
N HIS A 127 6.85 0.36 12.19
CA HIS A 127 7.80 -0.75 12.21
C HIS A 127 9.24 -0.24 12.34
N LYS A 128 9.91 -0.57 13.46
CA LYS A 128 11.35 -0.34 13.63
C LYS A 128 12.10 -1.58 13.17
N PHE A 129 13.00 -1.41 12.21
CA PHE A 129 13.92 -2.47 11.81
C PHE A 129 14.99 -2.66 12.89
N ALA A 130 15.25 -3.91 13.26
CA ALA A 130 16.27 -4.30 14.21
C ALA A 130 16.98 -5.56 13.72
N MET A 131 18.25 -5.71 14.09
CA MET A 131 19.00 -6.94 13.83
C MET A 131 18.76 -7.94 14.97
N ALA A 132 18.25 -9.12 14.63
CA ALA A 132 18.16 -10.22 15.58
C ALA A 132 19.52 -10.91 15.68
N LEU A 133 20.07 -10.98 16.89
CA LEU A 133 21.31 -11.69 17.19
C LEU A 133 20.99 -12.93 18.03
N ASN A 134 21.80 -13.98 17.88
CA ASN A 134 21.69 -15.16 18.73
C ASN A 134 21.97 -14.74 20.19
N LYS A 135 21.18 -15.23 21.15
CA LYS A 135 21.35 -14.93 22.58
C LYS A 135 22.73 -15.30 23.14
N LYS A 136 23.46 -16.18 22.46
CA LYS A 136 24.82 -16.61 22.84
C LYS A 136 25.93 -15.73 22.26
N VAL A 137 25.60 -14.69 21.49
CA VAL A 137 26.59 -13.74 20.97
C VAL A 137 27.25 -13.00 22.13
N GLU A 138 28.56 -12.75 22.01
CA GLU A 138 29.34 -12.07 23.03
C GLU A 138 28.77 -10.66 23.32
N PRO A 139 28.57 -10.27 24.60
CA PRO A 139 28.03 -8.95 24.94
C PRO A 139 28.82 -7.77 24.35
N THR A 140 30.14 -7.90 24.24
CA THR A 140 31.01 -6.86 23.65
C THR A 140 30.65 -6.59 22.20
N PHE A 141 30.41 -7.63 21.41
CA PHE A 141 29.97 -7.50 20.02
C PHE A 141 28.60 -6.81 19.92
N VAL A 142 27.66 -7.17 20.79
CA VAL A 142 26.34 -6.51 20.83
C VAL A 142 26.47 -5.02 21.18
N SER A 143 27.36 -4.68 22.12
CA SER A 143 27.62 -3.29 22.50
C SER A 143 28.19 -2.49 21.33
N LEU A 144 29.18 -3.04 20.61
CA LEU A 144 29.77 -2.42 19.43
C LEU A 144 28.74 -2.19 18.32
N MET A 145 27.88 -3.18 18.03
CA MET A 145 26.83 -3.06 17.01
C MET A 145 25.78 -1.99 17.33
N ASN A 146 25.59 -1.67 18.61
CA ASN A 146 24.62 -0.66 19.05
C ASN A 146 25.23 0.74 19.19
N GLN A 147 26.53 0.91 19.00
CA GLN A 147 27.15 2.24 18.96
C GLN A 147 26.76 2.94 17.66
N ARG A 148 26.24 4.16 17.80
CA ARG A 148 25.81 5.03 16.69
C ARG A 148 26.89 6.03 16.35
#